data_AF-A0A358N6T0-F1
#
_entry.id   AF-A0A358N6T0-F1
#
_cell.length_a   1.000
_cell.length_b   1.000
_cell.length_c   1.000
_cell.angle_alpha   90.00
_cell.angle_beta   90.00
_cell.angle_gamma   90.00
#
_symmetry.space_group_name_H-M   'P 1'
#
loop_
_entity.id
_entity.type
_entity.pdbx_description
1 polymer ?
#
loop_
_entity_poly.entity_id
_entity_poly.type
_entity_poly.pdbx_seq_one_letter_code
_entity_poly.pdbx_strand_id
1 'polypeptide(L)'
;MLSFPLYRQFRNAVCLSLVAPTLLAQTPNPTAPHKHTNQLARESSPYLLQHAHNPVDWYPWGEEAFAKAKREGKMVFLSVGYAACHWCHVMERESFEDPEIAKQMNEKFVCVKVDREERPDVDQIYMTAVQMISGNGGWPMSVFLLPDG
;
A
#
# COMPACT_ATOMS: atom_id res chain seq x y z
N MET A 1 23.89 -6.35 73.18
CA MET A 1 24.57 -5.04 73.28
C MET A 1 23.79 -4.06 72.41
N LEU A 2 22.97 -3.26 73.06
CA LEU A 2 22.12 -2.21 72.50
C LEU A 2 22.91 -0.89 72.48
N SER A 3 22.84 -0.10 71.40
CA SER A 3 22.99 1.37 71.40
C SER A 3 22.59 2.01 70.07
N PHE A 4 21.43 2.68 70.10
CA PHE A 4 20.99 3.97 69.50
C PHE A 4 22.04 4.89 68.80
N PRO A 5 21.67 6.00 68.08
CA PRO A 5 20.61 6.24 67.06
C PRO A 5 20.97 7.36 66.01
N LEU A 6 19.94 7.89 65.30
CA LEU A 6 19.84 9.22 64.64
C LEU A 6 20.39 9.39 63.21
N TYR A 7 19.52 9.52 62.18
CA TYR A 7 19.02 10.81 61.66
C TYR A 7 18.32 10.64 60.27
N ARG A 8 16.99 10.75 60.29
CA ARG A 8 16.16 11.58 59.38
C ARG A 8 16.52 11.67 57.88
N GLN A 9 15.73 10.99 57.05
CA GLN A 9 15.30 11.54 55.75
C GLN A 9 13.89 10.99 55.42
N PHE A 10 12.87 11.69 55.89
CA PHE A 10 11.97 12.52 55.07
C PHE A 10 11.01 11.72 54.17
N ARG A 11 9.74 11.74 54.63
CA ARG A 11 8.51 12.03 53.87
C ARG A 11 7.94 10.92 52.97
N ASN A 12 6.85 10.34 53.48
CA ASN A 12 5.51 10.38 52.88
C ASN A 12 5.43 10.33 51.35
N ALA A 13 5.08 9.17 50.82
CA ALA A 13 4.30 9.08 49.60
C ALA A 13 3.19 8.04 49.82
N VAL A 14 2.02 8.55 50.18
CA VAL A 14 0.76 7.80 50.10
C VAL A 14 0.55 7.47 48.63
N CYS A 15 0.54 6.19 48.29
CA CYS A 15 0.22 5.69 46.96
C CYS A 15 -1.29 5.91 46.76
N LEU A 16 -1.66 7.09 46.25
CA LEU A 16 -3.00 7.36 45.74
C LEU A 16 -3.14 6.62 44.40
N SER A 17 -3.92 5.54 44.39
CA SER A 17 -4.32 4.84 43.17
C SER A 17 -5.22 5.74 42.33
N LEU A 18 -4.60 6.54 41.47
CA LEU A 18 -5.29 7.22 40.37
C LEU A 18 -5.70 6.16 39.35
N VAL A 19 -7.00 5.86 39.33
CA VAL A 19 -7.67 5.13 38.25
C VAL A 19 -7.51 5.99 36.99
N ALA A 20 -6.51 5.68 36.18
CA ALA A 20 -6.40 6.25 34.83
C ALA A 20 -7.64 5.81 34.04
N PRO A 21 -8.44 6.73 33.49
CA PRO A 21 -9.50 6.34 32.56
C PRO A 21 -8.81 5.65 31.39
N THR A 22 -9.10 4.36 31.25
CA THR A 22 -8.65 3.52 30.15
C THR A 22 -9.21 4.16 28.88
N LEU A 23 -8.35 4.84 28.13
CA LEU A 23 -8.66 5.27 26.78
C LEU A 23 -8.85 3.97 25.98
N LEU A 24 -10.09 3.53 25.83
CA LEU A 24 -10.44 2.44 24.94
C LEU A 24 -9.93 2.82 23.55
N ALA A 25 -8.89 2.12 23.09
CA ALA A 25 -8.50 2.15 21.69
C ALA A 25 -9.73 1.73 20.88
N GLN A 26 -10.36 2.69 20.21
CA GLN A 26 -11.48 2.42 19.34
C GLN A 26 -10.94 1.56 18.19
N THR A 27 -11.44 0.33 18.08
CA THR A 27 -11.16 -0.48 16.90
C THR A 27 -11.81 0.19 15.68
N PRO A 28 -11.09 0.32 14.56
CA PRO A 28 -11.67 0.90 13.36
C PRO A 28 -12.91 0.10 12.95
N ASN A 29 -14.03 0.81 12.75
CA ASN A 29 -15.31 0.20 12.42
C ASN A 29 -15.23 -0.40 11.00
N PRO A 30 -15.38 -1.74 10.83
CA PRO A 30 -15.19 -2.41 9.54
C PRO A 30 -16.25 -2.06 8.48
N THR A 31 -17.19 -1.18 8.80
CA THR A 31 -18.32 -0.77 7.93
C THR A 31 -18.27 0.70 7.52
N ALA A 32 -17.20 1.43 7.88
CA ALA A 32 -17.05 2.80 7.41
C ALA A 32 -16.87 2.81 5.88
N PRO A 33 -17.61 3.66 5.14
CA PRO A 33 -17.51 3.70 3.68
C PRO A 33 -16.10 4.12 3.26
N HIS A 34 -15.50 3.36 2.33
CA HIS A 34 -14.21 3.70 1.75
C HIS A 34 -14.31 4.99 0.92
N LYS A 35 -13.35 5.90 1.11
CA LYS A 35 -13.31 7.19 0.40
C LYS A 35 -13.11 7.02 -1.12
N HIS A 36 -12.39 5.96 -1.51
CA HIS A 36 -12.09 5.61 -2.88
C HIS A 36 -12.42 4.14 -3.11
N THR A 37 -12.85 3.79 -4.32
CA THR A 37 -13.03 2.41 -4.76
C THR A 37 -12.77 2.38 -6.25
N ASN A 38 -11.81 1.56 -6.68
CA ASN A 38 -11.41 1.40 -8.07
C ASN A 38 -11.83 0.02 -8.62
N GLN A 39 -11.40 -0.32 -9.83
CA GLN A 39 -11.84 -1.53 -10.51
C GLN A 39 -11.32 -2.82 -9.85
N LEU A 40 -10.25 -2.75 -9.05
CA LEU A 40 -9.70 -3.91 -8.34
C LEU A 40 -10.65 -4.46 -7.26
N ALA A 41 -11.68 -3.71 -6.86
CA ALA A 41 -12.71 -4.18 -5.92
C ALA A 41 -13.50 -5.41 -6.42
N ARG A 42 -13.34 -5.79 -7.69
CA ARG A 42 -13.98 -6.95 -8.32
C ARG A 42 -13.04 -8.14 -8.52
N GLU A 43 -11.77 -8.01 -8.17
CA GLU A 43 -10.77 -9.05 -8.33
C GLU A 43 -10.87 -10.11 -7.22
N SER A 44 -10.34 -11.30 -7.51
CA SER A 44 -10.24 -12.39 -6.52
C SER A 44 -8.94 -12.35 -5.72
N SER A 45 -7.86 -11.80 -6.31
CA SER A 45 -6.55 -11.73 -5.66
C SER A 45 -6.62 -10.94 -4.35
N PRO A 46 -6.21 -11.51 -3.21
CA PRO A 46 -6.05 -10.76 -1.97
C PRO A 46 -5.08 -9.58 -2.11
N TYR A 47 -4.04 -9.72 -2.93
CA TYR A 47 -3.08 -8.65 -3.20
C TYR A 47 -3.72 -7.49 -3.97
N LEU A 48 -4.53 -7.77 -4.99
CA LEU A 48 -5.24 -6.71 -5.74
C LEU A 48 -6.32 -6.05 -4.90
N LEU A 49 -7.07 -6.83 -4.10
CA LEU A 49 -8.10 -6.32 -3.21
C LEU A 49 -7.54 -5.37 -2.14
N GLN A 50 -6.31 -5.58 -1.67
CA GLN A 50 -5.63 -4.63 -0.78
C GLN A 50 -5.54 -3.22 -1.38
N HIS A 51 -5.35 -3.13 -2.70
CA HIS A 51 -5.25 -1.86 -3.43
C HIS A 51 -6.60 -1.30 -3.92
N ALA A 52 -7.72 -1.99 -3.67
CA ALA A 52 -9.04 -1.63 -4.19
C ALA A 52 -9.56 -0.26 -3.74
N HIS A 53 -9.03 0.24 -2.62
CA HIS A 53 -9.45 1.50 -1.99
C HIS A 53 -8.40 2.60 -2.04
N ASN A 54 -7.33 2.39 -2.82
CA ASN A 54 -6.33 3.41 -3.06
C ASN A 54 -6.93 4.54 -3.94
N PRO A 55 -6.50 5.80 -3.74
CA PRO A 55 -6.93 6.93 -4.56
C PRO A 55 -6.48 6.82 -6.03
N VAL A 56 -5.46 6.02 -6.32
CA VAL A 56 -5.09 5.67 -7.71
C VAL A 56 -6.23 4.88 -8.36
N ASP A 57 -6.66 5.28 -9.56
CA ASP A 57 -7.70 4.63 -10.36
C ASP A 57 -7.13 3.37 -11.03
N TRP A 58 -6.91 2.34 -10.21
CA TRP A 58 -6.34 1.07 -10.66
C TRP A 58 -7.31 0.26 -11.52
N TYR A 59 -6.78 -0.26 -12.62
CA TYR A 59 -7.39 -1.30 -13.43
C TYR A 59 -6.63 -2.62 -13.23
N PRO A 60 -7.32 -3.77 -13.27
CA PRO A 60 -6.65 -5.05 -13.45
C PRO A 60 -6.04 -5.12 -14.86
N TRP A 61 -5.12 -6.06 -15.06
CA TRP A 61 -4.60 -6.34 -16.39
C TRP A 61 -5.69 -6.93 -17.29
N GLY A 62 -6.00 -6.25 -18.39
CA GLY A 62 -6.97 -6.72 -19.36
C GLY A 62 -7.32 -5.70 -20.43
N GLU A 63 -8.17 -6.09 -21.36
CA GLU A 63 -8.56 -5.29 -22.52
C GLU A 63 -9.15 -3.93 -22.14
N GLU A 64 -9.88 -3.84 -21.02
CA GLU A 64 -10.51 -2.59 -20.55
C GLU A 64 -9.47 -1.49 -20.29
N ALA A 65 -8.34 -1.83 -19.65
CA ALA A 65 -7.28 -0.88 -19.35
C ALA A 65 -6.64 -0.34 -20.63
N PHE A 66 -6.28 -1.22 -21.57
CA PHE A 66 -5.65 -0.83 -22.83
C PHE A 66 -6.63 -0.10 -23.77
N ALA A 67 -7.91 -0.49 -23.78
CA ALA A 67 -8.95 0.24 -24.51
C ALA A 67 -9.12 1.67 -23.97
N LYS A 68 -9.11 1.84 -22.64
CA LYS A 68 -9.10 3.17 -22.01
C LYS A 68 -7.85 3.96 -22.39
N ALA A 69 -6.67 3.35 -22.33
CA ALA A 69 -5.40 3.98 -22.68
C ALA A 69 -5.40 4.49 -24.13
N LYS A 70 -5.87 3.68 -25.07
CA LYS A 70 -6.02 4.06 -26.49
C LYS A 70 -7.02 5.20 -26.68
N ARG A 71 -8.19 5.11 -26.03
CA ARG A 71 -9.24 6.12 -26.13
C ARG A 71 -8.80 7.47 -25.56
N GLU A 72 -8.06 7.46 -24.46
CA GLU A 72 -7.59 8.67 -23.77
C GLU A 72 -6.24 9.18 -24.30
N GLY A 73 -5.56 8.42 -25.16
CA GLY A 73 -4.23 8.77 -25.66
C GLY A 73 -3.16 8.80 -24.54
N LYS A 74 -3.34 7.99 -23.49
CA LYS A 74 -2.47 7.95 -22.32
C LYS A 74 -1.61 6.69 -22.32
N MET A 75 -0.36 6.81 -21.84
CA MET A 75 0.47 5.65 -21.54
C MET A 75 -0.11 4.84 -20.38
N VAL A 76 0.25 3.56 -20.33
CA VAL A 76 -0.11 2.68 -19.22
C VAL A 76 1.03 2.69 -18.20
N PHE A 77 0.71 2.95 -16.94
CA PHE A 77 1.62 2.69 -15.82
C PHE A 77 1.33 1.30 -15.28
N LEU A 78 2.21 0.34 -15.54
CA LEU A 78 2.09 -1.03 -15.07
C LEU A 78 2.87 -1.21 -13.76
N SER A 79 2.19 -1.64 -12.70
CA SER A 79 2.79 -1.99 -11.41
C SER A 79 2.52 -3.44 -11.04
N VAL A 80 3.56 -4.28 -11.10
CA VAL A 80 3.50 -5.71 -10.77
C VAL A 80 4.06 -5.96 -9.36
N GLY A 81 3.34 -6.74 -8.57
CA GLY A 81 3.75 -7.15 -7.21
C GLY A 81 3.05 -8.43 -6.76
N TYR A 82 3.16 -8.75 -5.47
CA TYR A 82 2.56 -9.92 -4.82
C TYR A 82 2.41 -9.67 -3.31
N ALA A 83 1.57 -10.47 -2.64
CA ALA A 83 1.19 -10.26 -1.24
C ALA A 83 2.38 -10.26 -0.25
N ALA A 84 3.38 -11.13 -0.45
CA ALA A 84 4.53 -11.25 0.46
C ALA A 84 5.68 -10.26 0.17
N CYS A 85 5.51 -9.33 -0.78
CA CYS A 85 6.53 -8.39 -1.20
C CYS A 85 6.66 -7.20 -0.23
N HIS A 86 7.74 -7.15 0.55
CA HIS A 86 7.98 -6.04 1.49
C HIS A 86 7.96 -4.67 0.82
N TRP A 87 8.71 -4.49 -0.27
CA TRP A 87 8.82 -3.19 -0.94
C TRP A 87 7.54 -2.77 -1.67
N CYS A 88 6.65 -3.72 -1.99
CA CYS A 88 5.35 -3.41 -2.58
C CYS A 88 4.44 -2.70 -1.57
N HIS A 89 4.46 -3.15 -0.30
CA HIS A 89 3.74 -2.49 0.80
C HIS A 89 4.33 -1.13 1.15
N VAL A 90 5.65 -0.99 1.08
CA VAL A 90 6.31 0.31 1.26
C VAL A 90 5.87 1.29 0.18
N MET A 91 5.94 0.89 -1.10
CA MET A 91 5.54 1.72 -2.23
C MET A 91 4.05 2.10 -2.20
N GLU A 92 3.18 1.18 -1.76
CA GLU A 92 1.76 1.50 -1.58
C GLU A 92 1.57 2.66 -0.61
N ARG A 93 2.05 2.49 0.63
CA ARG A 93 1.85 3.46 1.71
C ARG A 93 2.51 4.80 1.43
N GLU A 94 3.67 4.80 0.77
CA GLU A 94 4.44 6.02 0.51
C GLU A 94 4.04 6.70 -0.80
N SER A 95 3.27 6.05 -1.68
CA SER A 95 2.94 6.62 -3.00
C SER A 95 1.49 6.39 -3.44
N PHE A 96 1.00 5.16 -3.41
CA PHE A 96 -0.31 4.84 -3.97
C PHE A 96 -1.49 5.22 -3.06
N GLU A 97 -1.25 5.38 -1.76
CA GLU A 97 -2.23 5.90 -0.80
C GLU A 97 -2.27 7.43 -0.74
N ASP A 98 -1.26 8.13 -1.28
CA ASP A 98 -1.17 9.58 -1.26
C ASP A 98 -2.12 10.20 -2.32
N PRO A 99 -3.10 11.04 -1.93
CA PRO A 99 -4.07 11.61 -2.87
C PRO A 99 -3.47 12.55 -3.92
N GLU A 100 -2.38 13.26 -3.61
CA GLU A 100 -1.74 14.20 -4.53
C GLU A 100 -0.92 13.45 -5.59
N ILE A 101 -0.19 12.40 -5.18
CA ILE A 101 0.50 11.51 -6.13
C ILE A 101 -0.53 10.80 -7.01
N ALA A 102 -1.58 10.24 -6.40
CA ALA A 102 -2.63 9.54 -7.13
C ALA A 102 -3.35 10.44 -8.14
N LYS A 103 -3.62 11.70 -7.79
CA LYS A 103 -4.17 12.69 -8.73
C LYS A 103 -3.29 12.84 -9.97
N GLN A 104 -1.98 13.04 -9.77
CA GLN A 104 -1.05 13.17 -10.89
C GLN A 104 -0.95 11.90 -11.73
N MET A 105 -1.00 10.73 -11.10
CA MET A 105 -1.01 9.44 -11.79
C MET A 105 -2.27 9.29 -12.66
N ASN A 106 -3.46 9.56 -12.09
CA ASN A 106 -4.75 9.43 -12.78
C ASN A 106 -4.90 10.43 -13.95
N GLU A 107 -4.33 11.63 -13.81
CA GLU A 107 -4.31 12.64 -14.87
C GLU A 107 -3.45 12.20 -16.07
N LYS A 108 -2.33 11.53 -15.83
CA LYS A 108 -1.30 11.27 -16.85
C LYS A 108 -1.34 9.85 -17.43
N PHE A 109 -1.81 8.87 -16.67
CA PHE A 109 -1.69 7.46 -17.01
C PHE A 109 -2.99 6.70 -16.83
N VAL A 110 -3.10 5.58 -17.54
CA VAL A 110 -3.98 4.49 -17.12
C VAL A 110 -3.16 3.59 -16.21
N CYS A 111 -3.54 3.51 -14.93
CA CYS A 111 -2.78 2.77 -13.93
C CYS A 111 -3.26 1.32 -13.88
N VAL A 112 -2.36 0.36 -14.10
CA VAL A 112 -2.65 -1.07 -14.11
C VAL A 112 -1.88 -1.77 -12.99
N LYS A 113 -2.60 -2.51 -12.16
CA LYS A 113 -2.03 -3.33 -11.08
C LYS A 113 -2.09 -4.81 -11.47
N VAL A 114 -1.00 -5.52 -11.22
CA VAL A 114 -0.91 -6.96 -11.51
C VAL A 114 -0.39 -7.71 -10.30
N ASP A 115 -1.09 -8.79 -9.97
CA ASP A 115 -0.58 -9.83 -9.09
C ASP A 115 0.21 -10.85 -9.91
N ARG A 116 1.51 -10.97 -9.66
CA ARG A 116 2.34 -11.97 -10.34
C ARG A 116 1.98 -13.41 -9.96
N GLU A 117 1.34 -13.64 -8.82
CA GLU A 117 0.94 -14.98 -8.38
C GLU A 117 -0.22 -15.49 -9.25
N GLU A 118 -1.10 -14.59 -9.71
CA GLU A 118 -2.16 -14.91 -10.68
C GLU A 118 -1.70 -14.78 -12.14
N ARG A 119 -0.77 -13.84 -12.43
CA ARG A 119 -0.27 -13.54 -13.79
C ARG A 119 1.25 -13.60 -13.91
N PRO A 120 1.86 -14.79 -13.74
CA PRO A 120 3.30 -14.96 -13.87
C PRO A 120 3.78 -14.75 -15.32
N ASP A 121 2.90 -14.91 -16.30
CA ASP A 121 3.15 -14.63 -17.71
C ASP A 121 3.48 -13.15 -17.95
N VAL A 122 2.67 -12.25 -17.41
CA VAL A 122 2.87 -10.79 -17.51
C VAL A 122 4.14 -10.38 -16.75
N ASP A 123 4.31 -10.90 -15.53
CA ASP A 123 5.49 -10.65 -14.71
C ASP A 123 6.79 -11.01 -15.45
N GLN A 124 6.86 -12.21 -16.02
CA GLN A 124 8.07 -12.70 -16.68
C GLN A 124 8.44 -11.88 -17.91
N ILE A 125 7.46 -11.49 -18.74
CA ILE A 125 7.70 -10.69 -19.96
C ILE A 125 8.34 -9.35 -19.58
N TYR A 126 7.72 -8.62 -18.66
CA TYR A 126 8.19 -7.28 -18.31
C TYR A 126 9.43 -7.31 -17.42
N MET A 127 9.60 -8.34 -16.58
CA MET A 127 10.84 -8.52 -15.80
C MET A 127 12.03 -8.79 -16.73
N THR A 128 11.83 -9.60 -17.77
CA THR A 128 12.86 -9.83 -18.79
C THR A 128 13.25 -8.53 -19.48
N ALA A 129 12.26 -7.72 -19.89
CA ALA A 129 12.51 -6.41 -20.50
C ALA A 129 13.27 -5.46 -19.57
N VAL A 130 12.86 -5.38 -18.29
CA VAL A 130 13.56 -4.57 -17.27
C VAL A 130 15.00 -5.04 -17.11
N GLN A 131 15.24 -6.33 -16.94
CA GLN A 131 16.60 -6.88 -16.82
C GLN A 131 17.47 -6.61 -18.06
N MET A 132 16.88 -6.66 -19.26
CA MET A 132 17.60 -6.31 -20.50
C MET A 132 17.98 -4.83 -20.57
N ILE A 133 17.13 -3.94 -20.06
CA ILE A 133 17.33 -2.49 -20.13
C ILE A 133 18.25 -2.00 -19.00
N SER A 134 18.02 -2.44 -17.75
CA SER A 134 18.73 -1.95 -16.57
C SER A 134 19.80 -2.88 -16.01
N GLY A 135 19.90 -4.13 -16.50
CA GLY A 135 20.86 -5.13 -16.00
C GLY A 135 20.51 -5.72 -14.61
N ASN A 136 19.42 -5.27 -14.00
CA ASN A 136 18.87 -5.76 -12.74
C ASN A 136 17.33 -5.71 -12.79
N GLY A 137 16.66 -6.47 -11.92
CA GLY A 137 15.20 -6.49 -11.80
C GLY A 137 14.74 -6.86 -10.40
N GLY A 138 13.49 -6.56 -10.07
CA GLY A 138 12.91 -6.82 -8.76
C GLY A 138 11.50 -6.27 -8.61
N TRP A 139 10.92 -6.48 -7.43
CA TRP A 139 9.56 -6.02 -7.11
C TRP A 139 9.58 -4.96 -6.00
N PRO A 140 8.66 -3.98 -6.04
CA PRO A 140 7.61 -3.78 -7.04
C PRO A 140 8.19 -3.38 -8.40
N MET A 141 7.75 -4.04 -9.46
CA MET A 141 8.18 -3.72 -10.82
C MET A 141 7.25 -2.66 -11.38
N SER A 142 7.80 -1.51 -11.78
CA SER A 142 7.05 -0.40 -12.37
C SER A 142 7.59 -0.07 -13.76
N VAL A 143 6.75 -0.17 -14.79
CA VAL A 143 7.11 0.11 -16.18
C VAL A 143 6.03 0.94 -16.87
N PHE A 144 6.43 1.71 -17.88
CA PHE A 144 5.51 2.48 -18.71
C PHE A 144 5.35 1.81 -20.06
N LEU A 145 4.12 1.55 -20.45
CA LEU A 145 3.78 0.90 -21.73
C LEU A 145 3.07 1.88 -22.65
N LEU A 146 3.22 1.65 -23.95
CA LEU A 146 2.39 2.31 -24.94
C LEU A 146 0.94 1.81 -24.85
N PRO A 147 -0.04 2.56 -25.37
CA PRO A 147 -1.45 2.17 -25.30
C PRO A 147 -1.78 0.82 -25.96
N ASP A 148 -0.91 0.32 -26.84
CA ASP A 148 -1.05 -0.95 -27.57
C ASP A 148 -0.37 -2.16 -26.91
N GLY A 149 0.36 -1.96 -25.80
CA GLY A 149 0.98 -3.04 -25.00
C GLY A 149 2.48 -3.15 -25.16
#